data_AF-A0A935TZS3-F1
#
_entry.id   AF-A0A935TZS3-F1
#
_cell.length_a   1.000
_cell.length_b   1.000
_cell.length_c   1.000
_cell.angle_alpha   90.00
_cell.angle_beta   90.00
_cell.angle_gamma   90.00
#
_symmetry.space_group_name_H-M   'P 1'
#
loop_
_entity.id
_entity.type
_entity.pdbx_description
1 polymer ?
#
loop_
_entity_poly.entity_id
_entity_poly.type
_entity_poly.pdbx_seq_one_letter_code
_entity_poly.pdbx_strand_id
1 'polypeptide(L)'
;MATALAKPLFSYRPYWAHRFGIARFLPTTRAEMDELGWDSCDVVLVTGDAYIDHPSFGMALVGRLLERQGFRVGILAQPDWRSAEPFRELGRPNLFWGVTAGNMDSMVNRYTSDRKMRSDDAYSPDGAAGLRPDRAVLVYSQRCRQAFADVPLVIGGIEASLRRIAHYDYWSDAVRRSMLVDAAADLLVFGNAERALCELAHRLARGEDITQIRDLRGTAFLLAPGTPPLPGGGYAELDSSTLDAPGKIDPLPDPYAMEPERQEAACETGAAAP
;
A
#
# COMPACT_ATOMS: atom_id res chain seq x y z
N MET A 1 -4.06 -15.97 -26.00
CA MET A 1 -2.89 -15.54 -25.19
C MET A 1 -2.72 -16.55 -24.08
N ALA A 2 -1.58 -17.23 -23.99
CA ALA A 2 -1.32 -18.14 -22.87
C ALA A 2 -1.33 -17.31 -21.57
N THR A 3 -2.22 -17.65 -20.65
CA THR A 3 -2.30 -17.04 -19.33
C THR A 3 -0.99 -17.37 -18.61
N ALA A 4 -0.06 -16.41 -18.52
CA ALA A 4 1.15 -16.61 -17.74
C ALA A 4 0.73 -16.92 -16.29
N LEU A 5 1.10 -18.11 -15.81
CA LEU A 5 0.81 -18.53 -14.44
C LEU A 5 1.43 -17.52 -13.46
N ALA A 6 0.64 -17.07 -12.49
CA ALA A 6 1.10 -16.10 -11.50
C ALA A 6 2.28 -16.68 -10.70
N LYS A 7 3.38 -15.93 -10.63
CA LYS A 7 4.58 -16.36 -9.90
C LYS A 7 4.24 -16.62 -8.41
N PRO A 8 4.57 -17.80 -7.83
CA PRO A 8 4.28 -18.08 -6.42
C PRO A 8 4.95 -17.08 -5.47
N LEU A 9 4.27 -16.66 -4.40
CA LEU A 9 4.73 -15.62 -3.47
C LEU A 9 6.12 -15.93 -2.91
N PHE A 10 6.37 -17.18 -2.53
CA PHE A 10 7.61 -17.61 -1.88
C PHE A 10 8.64 -18.24 -2.84
N SER A 11 8.47 -18.02 -4.15
CA SER A 11 9.43 -18.49 -5.16
C SER A 11 10.60 -17.53 -5.39
N TYR A 12 10.54 -16.32 -4.83
CA TYR A 12 11.65 -15.37 -4.90
C TYR A 12 12.79 -15.85 -4.01
N ARG A 13 14.04 -15.69 -4.49
CA ARG A 13 15.20 -15.82 -3.62
C ARG A 13 15.11 -14.74 -2.54
N PRO A 14 15.18 -15.09 -1.24
CA PRO A 14 15.14 -14.10 -0.18
C PRO A 14 16.22 -13.04 -0.37
N TYR A 15 15.86 -11.79 -0.09
CA TYR A 15 16.80 -10.67 -0.09
C TYR A 15 17.91 -10.89 0.95
N TRP A 16 19.10 -10.31 0.73
CA TRP A 16 20.31 -10.66 1.50
C TRP A 16 20.14 -10.47 3.02
N ALA A 17 19.28 -9.53 3.43
CA ALA A 17 19.08 -9.18 4.82
C ALA A 17 18.32 -10.25 5.63
N HIS A 18 17.78 -11.30 4.99
CA HIS A 18 17.23 -12.48 5.69
C HIS A 18 18.23 -13.12 6.68
N ARG A 19 19.53 -12.87 6.51
CA ARG A 19 20.60 -13.32 7.42
C ARG A 19 20.49 -12.79 8.86
N PHE A 20 19.75 -11.70 9.07
CA PHE A 20 19.48 -11.16 10.42
C PHE A 20 18.38 -11.94 11.16
N GLY A 21 17.72 -12.90 10.51
CA GLY A 21 16.60 -13.64 11.08
C GLY A 21 15.28 -12.87 11.02
N ILE A 22 14.31 -13.33 11.81
CA ILE A 22 12.95 -12.78 11.89
C ILE A 22 12.83 -12.04 13.22
N ALA A 23 12.34 -10.80 13.19
CA ALA A 23 12.13 -10.01 14.38
C ALA A 23 10.90 -10.51 15.16
N ARG A 24 10.94 -10.47 16.50
CA ARG A 24 9.77 -10.84 17.31
C ARG A 24 8.58 -9.91 17.03
N PHE A 25 8.86 -8.63 16.90
CA PHE A 25 7.97 -7.58 16.39
C PHE A 25 8.75 -6.75 15.38
N LEU A 26 8.08 -6.16 14.40
CA LEU A 26 8.73 -5.20 13.50
C LEU A 26 9.16 -3.98 14.33
N PRO A 27 10.40 -3.48 14.18
CA PRO A 27 10.88 -2.35 14.96
C PRO A 27 10.07 -1.09 14.67
N THR A 28 9.75 -0.39 15.74
CA THR A 28 9.04 0.89 15.77
C THR A 28 9.97 2.04 16.18
N THR A 29 11.08 1.71 16.83
CA THR A 29 12.11 2.65 17.29
C THR A 29 13.50 2.28 16.80
N ARG A 30 14.43 3.24 16.89
CA ARG A 30 15.85 2.98 16.57
C ARG A 30 16.51 1.98 17.53
N ALA A 31 16.15 2.01 18.81
CA ALA A 31 16.72 1.10 19.80
C ALA A 31 16.36 -0.37 19.49
N GLU A 32 15.12 -0.63 19.07
CA GLU A 32 14.70 -1.96 18.63
C GLU A 32 15.44 -2.42 17.37
N MET A 33 15.78 -1.50 16.44
CA MET A 33 16.64 -1.83 15.30
C MET A 33 18.04 -2.23 15.74
N ASP A 34 18.62 -1.52 16.71
CA ASP A 34 19.96 -1.83 17.23
C ASP A 34 19.99 -3.20 17.93
N GLU A 35 18.92 -3.58 18.66
CA GLU A 35 18.74 -4.93 19.23
C GLU A 35 18.68 -6.04 18.15
N LEU A 36 18.09 -5.73 16.98
CA LEU A 36 18.05 -6.61 15.82
C LEU A 36 19.36 -6.60 14.99
N GLY A 37 20.31 -5.72 15.35
CA GLY A 37 21.55 -5.51 14.61
C GLY A 37 21.35 -4.82 13.25
N TRP A 38 20.27 -4.05 13.09
CA TRP A 38 19.92 -3.35 11.86
C TRP A 38 20.43 -1.91 11.88
N ASP A 39 21.22 -1.53 10.87
CA ASP A 39 21.67 -0.15 10.67
C ASP A 39 20.62 0.74 9.96
N SER A 40 19.74 0.13 9.16
CA SER A 40 18.63 0.78 8.45
C SER A 40 17.50 -0.20 8.13
N CYS A 41 16.30 0.32 7.85
CA CYS A 41 15.21 -0.44 7.26
C CYS A 41 15.30 -0.41 5.72
N ASP A 42 14.96 -1.51 5.07
CA ASP A 42 14.80 -1.55 3.62
C ASP A 42 13.45 -0.94 3.22
N VAL A 43 12.40 -1.24 3.99
CA VAL A 43 11.06 -0.67 3.82
C VAL A 43 10.60 -0.11 5.16
N VAL A 44 10.01 1.08 5.16
CA VAL A 44 9.31 1.59 6.34
C VAL A 44 7.84 1.76 6.01
N LEU A 45 7.00 1.08 6.77
CA LEU A 45 5.54 1.16 6.67
C LEU A 45 5.05 2.28 7.59
N VAL A 46 4.18 3.15 7.07
CA VAL A 46 3.51 4.19 7.85
C VAL A 46 2.02 3.90 7.83
N THR A 47 1.43 3.78 9.03
CA THR A 47 0.03 3.39 9.18
C THR A 47 -0.74 4.38 10.05
N GLY A 48 -2.02 4.56 9.71
CA GLY A 48 -2.97 5.31 10.53
C GLY A 48 -3.50 4.55 11.73
N ASP A 49 -3.23 3.25 11.85
CA ASP A 49 -3.63 2.41 12.99
C ASP A 49 -2.48 2.20 13.99
N ALA A 50 -2.82 1.79 15.21
CA ALA A 50 -1.88 1.17 16.12
C ALA A 50 -1.21 -0.05 15.48
N TYR A 51 0.05 -0.31 15.84
CA TYR A 51 0.71 -1.55 15.43
C TYR A 51 0.26 -2.70 16.32
N ILE A 52 -0.60 -3.56 15.76
CA ILE A 52 -0.94 -4.86 16.32
C ILE A 52 -0.46 -5.91 15.34
N ASP A 53 0.48 -6.75 15.76
CA ASP A 53 1.08 -7.77 14.91
C ASP A 53 0.16 -8.99 14.76
N HIS A 54 -0.94 -8.80 14.01
CA HIS A 54 -2.00 -9.78 13.83
C HIS A 54 -2.47 -9.81 12.35
N PRO A 55 -2.81 -10.97 11.78
CA PRO A 55 -3.21 -11.08 10.37
C PRO A 55 -4.49 -10.31 9.98
N SER A 56 -5.31 -9.88 10.95
CA SER A 56 -6.45 -9.00 10.69
C SER A 56 -6.06 -7.54 10.43
N PHE A 57 -4.78 -7.20 10.63
CA PHE A 57 -4.21 -5.88 10.43
C PHE A 57 -3.37 -5.89 9.16
N GLY A 58 -3.87 -5.26 8.09
CA GLY A 58 -3.30 -5.41 6.74
C GLY A 58 -1.84 -4.96 6.64
N MET A 59 -1.47 -3.89 7.33
CA MET A 59 -0.10 -3.38 7.41
C MET A 59 0.85 -4.34 8.13
N ALA A 60 0.40 -5.02 9.20
CA ALA A 60 1.19 -6.04 9.89
C ALA A 60 1.41 -7.26 9.00
N LEU A 61 0.37 -7.73 8.31
CA LEU A 61 0.48 -8.82 7.33
C LEU A 61 1.47 -8.47 6.21
N VAL A 62 1.36 -7.26 5.64
CA VAL A 62 2.30 -6.78 4.61
C VAL A 62 3.73 -6.71 5.14
N GLY A 63 3.92 -6.20 6.36
CA GLY A 63 5.24 -6.14 6.98
C GLY A 63 5.87 -7.52 7.15
N ARG A 64 5.11 -8.50 7.66
CA ARG A 64 5.55 -9.90 7.79
C ARG A 64 5.77 -10.59 6.45
N LEU A 65 4.96 -10.27 5.44
CA LEU A 65 5.17 -10.77 4.08
C LEU A 65 6.52 -10.29 3.54
N LEU A 66 6.82 -8.99 3.65
CA LEU A 66 8.08 -8.41 3.19
C LEU A 66 9.29 -8.91 4.00
N GLU A 67 9.16 -9.06 5.31
CA GLU A 67 10.18 -9.69 6.16
C GLU A 67 10.46 -11.13 5.72
N ARG A 68 9.40 -11.89 5.36
CA ARG A 68 9.54 -13.26 4.83
C ARG A 68 10.22 -13.29 3.46
N GLN A 69 10.16 -12.20 2.69
CA GLN A 69 10.96 -12.02 1.47
C GLN A 69 12.43 -11.65 1.77
N GLY A 70 12.80 -11.48 3.04
CA GLY A 70 14.17 -11.19 3.49
C GLY A 70 14.49 -9.71 3.65
N PHE A 71 13.49 -8.82 3.62
CA PHE A 71 13.68 -7.39 3.81
C PHE A 71 13.63 -6.99 5.29
N ARG A 72 14.39 -5.98 5.68
CA ARG A 72 14.27 -5.34 6.99
C ARG A 72 13.13 -4.34 6.94
N VAL A 73 12.08 -4.58 7.71
CA VAL A 73 10.86 -3.78 7.67
C VAL A 73 10.64 -3.11 9.01
N GLY A 74 10.55 -1.78 9.02
CA GLY A 74 10.14 -1.00 10.19
C GLY A 74 8.71 -0.49 10.04
N ILE A 75 8.08 -0.13 11.16
CA ILE A 75 6.71 0.42 11.15
C ILE A 75 6.58 1.66 12.02
N LEU A 76 6.04 2.73 11.44
CA LEU A 76 5.62 3.95 12.13
C LEU A 76 4.10 3.91 12.28
N ALA A 77 3.64 3.64 13.49
CA ALA A 77 2.23 3.58 13.82
C ALA A 77 1.75 4.91 14.40
N GLN A 78 0.79 5.55 13.73
CA GLN A 78 0.23 6.84 14.14
C GLN A 78 1.28 7.92 14.47
N PRO A 79 2.31 8.13 13.62
CA PRO A 79 3.30 9.18 13.88
C PRO A 79 2.63 10.55 13.92
N ASP A 80 3.09 11.44 14.83
CA ASP A 80 2.56 12.81 14.90
C ASP A 80 2.84 13.57 13.61
N TRP A 81 1.80 13.77 12.81
CA TRP A 81 1.86 14.42 11.51
C TRP A 81 1.96 15.94 11.57
N ARG A 82 2.02 16.55 12.75
CA ARG A 82 2.24 18.00 12.87
C ARG A 82 3.66 18.40 12.47
N SER A 83 4.59 17.46 12.44
CA SER A 83 5.95 17.65 11.94
C SER A 83 6.43 16.44 11.12
N ALA A 84 7.56 16.59 10.42
CA ALA A 84 8.22 15.48 9.72
C ALA A 84 9.16 14.68 10.63
N GLU A 85 9.38 15.10 11.88
CA GLU A 85 10.39 14.50 12.75
C GLU A 85 10.06 13.06 13.16
N PRO A 86 8.81 12.71 13.54
CA PRO A 86 8.46 11.31 13.81
C PRO A 86 8.66 10.39 12.59
N PHE A 87 8.67 10.94 11.38
CA PHE A 87 8.89 10.18 10.14
C PHE A 87 10.38 9.92 9.88
N ARG A 88 11.28 10.52 10.68
CA ARG A 88 12.72 10.28 10.64
C ARG A 88 13.20 9.29 11.70
N GLU A 89 12.32 8.85 12.60
CA GLU A 89 12.68 8.02 13.76
C GLU A 89 13.44 6.74 13.40
N LEU A 90 13.00 6.04 12.35
CA LEU A 90 13.65 4.82 11.83
C LEU A 90 14.73 5.11 10.77
N GLY A 91 14.96 6.38 10.45
CA GLY A 91 15.87 6.83 9.41
C GLY A 91 15.33 6.67 7.98
N ARG A 92 16.23 6.76 7.00
CA ARG A 92 15.92 6.67 5.57
C ARG A 92 15.74 5.22 5.15
N PRO A 93 14.59 4.82 4.55
CA PRO A 93 14.42 3.50 3.96
C PRO A 93 15.37 3.30 2.78
N ASN A 94 15.90 2.07 2.60
CA ASN A 94 16.77 1.78 1.45
C ASN A 94 15.99 1.61 0.14
N LEU A 95 14.73 1.16 0.19
CA LEU A 95 13.92 0.85 -0.98
C LEU A 95 12.73 1.79 -1.15
N PHE A 96 11.80 1.85 -0.18
CA PHE A 96 10.62 2.71 -0.30
C PHE A 96 9.88 2.95 1.03
N TRP A 97 9.07 4.01 1.05
CA TRP A 97 8.00 4.25 2.01
C TRP A 97 6.73 3.51 1.59
N GLY A 98 6.12 2.73 2.49
CA GLY A 98 4.79 2.16 2.29
C GLY A 98 3.75 2.85 3.16
N VAL A 99 2.84 3.64 2.59
CA VAL A 99 1.88 4.46 3.36
C VAL A 99 0.45 3.94 3.24
N THR A 100 -0.25 3.82 4.37
CA THR A 100 -1.65 3.45 4.44
C THR A 100 -2.41 4.18 5.56
N ALA A 101 -3.72 4.36 5.41
CA ALA A 101 -4.58 4.87 6.49
C ALA A 101 -4.89 3.81 7.57
N GLY A 102 -4.53 2.54 7.32
CA GLY A 102 -4.85 1.41 8.18
C GLY A 102 -6.01 0.57 7.63
N ASN A 103 -6.70 -0.11 8.53
CA ASN A 103 -7.81 -1.03 8.25
C ASN A 103 -9.11 -0.30 7.89
N MET A 104 -9.22 0.99 8.19
CA MET A 104 -10.38 1.81 7.85
C MET A 104 -9.93 3.14 7.24
N ASP A 105 -10.77 3.71 6.38
CA ASP A 105 -10.59 5.06 5.85
C ASP A 105 -10.53 6.09 7.00
N SER A 106 -9.60 7.03 6.94
CA SER A 106 -9.35 7.96 8.05
C SER A 106 -10.52 8.90 8.31
N MET A 107 -11.26 9.28 7.26
CA MET A 107 -12.45 10.11 7.41
C MET A 107 -13.61 9.30 8.00
N VAL A 108 -13.84 8.09 7.48
CA VAL A 108 -14.87 7.19 8.01
C VAL A 108 -14.58 6.81 9.45
N ASN A 109 -13.31 6.74 9.87
CA ASN A 109 -12.95 6.47 11.26
C ASN A 109 -13.34 7.64 12.17
N ARG A 110 -12.96 8.86 11.78
CA ARG A 110 -13.15 10.05 12.61
C ARG A 110 -14.59 10.60 12.61
N TYR A 111 -15.35 10.37 11.54
CA TYR A 111 -16.68 10.95 11.37
C TYR A 111 -17.77 9.91 11.13
N THR A 112 -18.96 10.16 11.68
CA THR A 112 -20.16 9.44 11.29
C THR A 112 -20.61 9.84 9.89
N SER A 113 -21.54 9.08 9.29
CA SER A 113 -22.15 9.42 8.00
C SER A 113 -22.80 10.82 8.01
N ASP A 114 -23.32 11.26 9.17
CA ASP A 114 -23.88 12.61 9.37
C ASP A 114 -22.80 13.69 9.63
N ARG A 115 -21.52 13.38 9.36
CA ARG A 115 -20.36 14.26 9.56
C ARG A 115 -20.12 14.68 11.02
N LYS A 116 -20.64 13.93 12.00
CA LYS A 116 -20.35 14.17 13.42
C LYS A 116 -19.03 13.50 13.80
N MET A 117 -18.20 14.19 14.56
CA MET A 117 -16.93 13.63 15.04
C MET A 117 -17.20 12.51 16.06
N ARG A 118 -16.51 11.38 15.92
CA ARG A 118 -16.49 10.31 16.91
C ARG A 118 -15.58 10.68 18.07
N SER A 119 -15.94 10.24 19.27
CA SER A 119 -15.15 10.44 20.49
C SER A 119 -14.04 9.40 20.66
N ASP A 120 -14.07 8.34 19.88
CA ASP A 120 -13.19 7.18 19.95
C ASP A 120 -12.66 6.77 18.57
N ASP A 121 -11.56 6.04 18.57
CA ASP A 121 -10.98 5.38 17.39
C ASP A 121 -10.62 3.94 17.75
N ALA A 122 -11.39 2.98 17.21
CA ALA A 122 -11.24 1.55 17.50
C ALA A 122 -9.88 0.96 17.12
N TYR A 123 -9.09 1.65 16.30
CA TYR A 123 -7.77 1.23 15.84
C TYR A 123 -6.64 2.09 16.43
N SER A 124 -6.94 2.93 17.41
CA SER A 124 -5.95 3.69 18.18
C SER A 124 -5.68 3.03 19.55
N PRO A 125 -4.48 3.19 20.12
CA PRO A 125 -4.21 2.75 21.50
C PRO A 125 -5.25 3.32 22.46
N ASP A 126 -5.76 2.46 23.34
CA ASP A 126 -6.80 2.79 24.34
C ASP A 126 -8.08 3.42 23.77
N GLY A 127 -8.34 3.26 22.47
CA GLY A 127 -9.48 3.88 21.79
C GLY A 127 -9.36 5.39 21.61
N ALA A 128 -8.16 5.97 21.79
CA ALA A 128 -7.95 7.40 21.81
C ALA A 128 -8.25 8.06 20.45
N ALA A 129 -9.15 9.04 20.42
CA ALA A 129 -9.41 9.82 19.22
C ALA A 129 -8.29 10.82 18.92
N GLY A 130 -8.16 11.17 17.64
CA GLY A 130 -7.27 12.25 17.20
C GLY A 130 -5.78 11.88 17.12
N LEU A 131 -5.46 10.58 17.06
CA LEU A 131 -4.10 10.07 16.81
C LEU A 131 -3.80 9.83 15.32
N ARG A 132 -4.78 10.02 14.43
CA ARG A 132 -4.59 10.02 12.98
C ARG A 132 -5.12 11.31 12.34
N PRO A 133 -4.49 11.81 11.26
CA PRO A 133 -5.03 12.93 10.50
C PRO A 133 -6.23 12.52 9.66
N ASP A 134 -7.03 13.52 9.28
CA ASP A 134 -7.97 13.41 8.18
C ASP A 134 -7.21 13.20 6.86
N ARG A 135 -7.65 12.26 6.04
CA ARG A 135 -6.98 11.83 4.80
C ARG A 135 -5.54 11.42 5.09
N ALA A 136 -5.39 10.48 6.02
CA ALA A 136 -4.11 10.05 6.57
C ALA A 136 -3.07 9.72 5.50
N VAL A 137 -3.44 9.02 4.41
CA VAL A 137 -2.51 8.70 3.32
C VAL A 137 -1.90 9.97 2.71
N LEU A 138 -2.70 11.02 2.47
CA LEU A 138 -2.20 12.28 1.91
C LEU A 138 -1.21 12.96 2.87
N VAL A 139 -1.62 13.10 4.13
CA VAL A 139 -0.84 13.81 5.13
C VAL A 139 0.47 13.08 5.41
N TYR A 140 0.42 11.77 5.61
CA TYR A 140 1.62 10.95 5.85
C TYR A 140 2.54 10.92 4.64
N SER A 141 2.00 10.84 3.42
CA SER A 141 2.80 10.92 2.19
C SER A 141 3.62 12.21 2.12
N GLN A 142 3.01 13.35 2.44
CA GLN A 142 3.70 14.63 2.48
C GLN A 142 4.80 14.65 3.56
N ARG A 143 4.56 14.04 4.72
CA ARG A 143 5.56 13.95 5.79
C ARG A 143 6.71 13.02 5.43
N CYS A 144 6.46 11.89 4.79
CA CYS A 144 7.52 11.03 4.24
C CYS A 144 8.40 11.80 3.26
N ARG A 145 7.81 12.59 2.35
CA ARG A 145 8.55 13.44 1.41
C ARG A 145 9.36 14.55 2.11
N GLN A 146 8.83 15.13 3.18
CA GLN A 146 9.57 16.13 3.99
C GLN A 146 10.70 15.49 4.81
N ALA A 147 10.54 14.24 5.22
CA ALA A 147 11.58 13.48 5.91
C ALA A 147 12.71 13.13 4.95
N PHE A 148 12.38 12.51 3.81
CA PHE A 148 13.33 12.10 2.77
C PHE A 148 12.66 12.14 1.38
N ALA A 149 12.91 13.21 0.63
CA ALA A 149 12.19 13.51 -0.62
C ALA A 149 12.46 12.52 -1.76
N ASP A 150 13.68 11.97 -1.79
CA ASP A 150 14.22 11.11 -2.84
C ASP A 150 13.86 9.62 -2.68
N VAL A 151 13.29 9.24 -1.54
CA VAL A 151 12.87 7.85 -1.31
C VAL A 151 11.57 7.58 -2.06
N PRO A 152 11.48 6.47 -2.83
CA PRO A 152 10.25 6.07 -3.48
C PRO A 152 9.07 5.99 -2.50
N LEU A 153 7.92 6.52 -2.92
CA LEU A 153 6.70 6.58 -2.11
C LEU A 153 5.61 5.69 -2.72
N VAL A 154 5.30 4.60 -2.04
CA VAL A 154 4.27 3.64 -2.41
C VAL A 154 3.08 3.79 -1.47
N ILE A 155 1.89 4.03 -2.03
CA ILE A 155 0.66 4.19 -1.25
C ILE A 155 -0.30 3.02 -1.48
N GLY A 156 -1.08 2.66 -0.45
CA GLY A 156 -2.00 1.54 -0.55
C GLY A 156 -3.04 1.46 0.57
N GLY A 157 -3.72 0.33 0.63
CA GLY A 157 -4.86 0.11 1.52
C GLY A 157 -6.17 0.72 0.99
N ILE A 158 -7.22 0.63 1.79
CA ILE A 158 -8.60 0.97 1.39
C ILE A 158 -8.68 2.44 0.94
N GLU A 159 -8.12 3.35 1.74
CA GLU A 159 -8.20 4.80 1.47
C GLU A 159 -7.59 5.20 0.12
N ALA A 160 -6.43 4.62 -0.23
CA ALA A 160 -5.76 4.87 -1.51
C ALA A 160 -6.45 4.13 -2.67
N SER A 161 -6.78 2.84 -2.49
CA SER A 161 -7.33 1.99 -3.53
C SER A 161 -8.64 2.52 -4.11
N LEU A 162 -9.51 3.06 -3.25
CA LEU A 162 -10.80 3.64 -3.64
C LEU A 162 -10.65 5.00 -4.35
N ARG A 163 -9.51 5.67 -4.18
CA ARG A 163 -9.24 7.02 -4.71
C ARG A 163 -8.15 7.03 -5.79
N ARG A 164 -7.88 5.87 -6.40
CA ARG A 164 -6.85 5.71 -7.44
C ARG A 164 -7.16 6.42 -8.75
N ILE A 165 -8.44 6.68 -9.02
CA ILE A 165 -8.93 7.49 -10.14
C ILE A 165 -9.70 8.71 -9.61
N ALA A 166 -10.16 9.58 -10.51
CA ALA A 166 -11.08 10.65 -10.14
C ALA A 166 -12.32 10.06 -9.42
N HIS A 167 -12.74 10.69 -8.34
CA HIS A 167 -13.81 10.18 -7.49
C HIS A 167 -14.61 11.34 -6.90
N TYR A 168 -15.90 11.10 -6.67
CA TYR A 168 -16.71 12.03 -5.88
C TYR A 168 -16.38 11.85 -4.39
N ASP A 169 -15.97 12.93 -3.75
CA ASP A 169 -15.67 12.94 -2.32
C ASP A 169 -16.85 13.49 -1.54
N TYR A 170 -17.54 12.59 -0.83
CA TYR A 170 -18.71 12.90 -0.01
C TYR A 170 -18.43 13.98 1.06
N TRP A 171 -17.21 14.05 1.59
CA TRP A 171 -16.85 14.96 2.68
C TRP A 171 -16.75 16.41 2.20
N SER A 172 -16.13 16.64 1.04
CA SER A 172 -16.02 17.97 0.43
C SER A 172 -17.12 18.31 -0.58
N ASP A 173 -18.04 17.38 -0.85
CA ASP A 173 -19.10 17.52 -1.87
C ASP A 173 -18.55 17.97 -3.24
N ALA A 174 -17.49 17.29 -3.69
CA ALA A 174 -16.77 17.67 -4.90
C ALA A 174 -16.13 16.45 -5.57
N VAL A 175 -15.99 16.51 -6.89
CA VAL A 175 -15.15 15.55 -7.63
C VAL A 175 -13.70 15.92 -7.40
N ARG A 176 -12.93 14.98 -6.86
CA ARG A 176 -11.49 15.10 -6.64
C ARG A 176 -10.74 14.27 -7.69
N ARG A 177 -9.56 14.77 -8.06
CA ARG A 177 -8.60 14.02 -8.87
C ARG A 177 -8.05 12.81 -8.09
N SER A 178 -7.29 11.95 -8.78
CA SER A 178 -6.65 10.79 -8.18
C SER A 178 -5.77 11.18 -6.99
N MET A 179 -5.81 10.35 -5.94
CA MET A 179 -4.95 10.46 -4.77
C MET A 179 -3.46 10.39 -5.13
N LEU A 180 -3.08 9.72 -6.22
CA LEU A 180 -1.69 9.71 -6.72
C LEU A 180 -1.14 11.12 -6.94
N VAL A 181 -1.99 12.03 -7.46
CA VAL A 181 -1.60 13.41 -7.75
C VAL A 181 -1.47 14.21 -6.45
N ASP A 182 -2.44 14.10 -5.56
CA ASP A 182 -2.46 14.87 -4.30
C ASP A 182 -1.38 14.39 -3.31
N ALA A 183 -1.07 13.09 -3.30
CA ALA A 183 -0.03 12.50 -2.46
C ALA A 183 1.40 12.67 -3.03
N ALA A 184 1.52 13.03 -4.31
CA ALA A 184 2.79 12.94 -5.06
C ALA A 184 3.46 11.57 -4.88
N ALA A 185 2.67 10.50 -4.96
CA ALA A 185 3.13 9.12 -4.81
C ALA A 185 3.66 8.59 -6.16
N ASP A 186 4.72 7.77 -6.09
CA ASP A 186 5.35 7.21 -7.28
C ASP A 186 4.55 6.01 -7.81
N LEU A 187 3.93 5.26 -6.90
CA LEU A 187 3.13 4.08 -7.22
C LEU A 187 2.01 3.90 -6.18
N LEU A 188 0.82 3.52 -6.66
CA LEU A 188 -0.31 3.11 -5.83
C LEU A 188 -0.54 1.63 -6.05
N VAL A 189 -0.65 0.84 -4.98
CA VAL A 189 -0.99 -0.59 -5.05
C VAL A 189 -2.40 -0.79 -4.51
N PHE A 190 -3.25 -1.53 -5.23
CA PHE A 190 -4.66 -1.70 -4.88
C PHE A 190 -5.14 -3.14 -4.97
N GLY A 191 -6.20 -3.46 -4.21
CA GLY A 191 -6.73 -4.81 -4.10
C GLY A 191 -5.79 -5.73 -3.31
N ASN A 192 -5.72 -7.00 -3.69
CA ASN A 192 -4.81 -7.98 -3.08
C ASN A 192 -3.37 -7.73 -3.55
N ALA A 193 -2.64 -6.99 -2.73
CA ALA A 193 -1.38 -6.36 -3.07
C ALA A 193 -0.14 -7.25 -2.85
N GLU A 194 -0.27 -8.43 -2.24
CA GLU A 194 0.86 -9.26 -1.78
C GLU A 194 1.84 -9.58 -2.90
N ARG A 195 1.31 -9.98 -4.06
CA ARG A 195 2.13 -10.33 -5.23
C ARG A 195 2.81 -9.09 -5.81
N ALA A 196 2.06 -8.00 -5.94
CA ALA A 196 2.57 -6.75 -6.47
C ALA A 196 3.67 -6.18 -5.58
N LEU A 197 3.50 -6.20 -4.26
CA LEU A 197 4.47 -5.73 -3.28
C LEU A 197 5.74 -6.60 -3.25
N CYS A 198 5.59 -7.94 -3.30
CA CYS A 198 6.75 -8.83 -3.38
C CYS A 198 7.57 -8.53 -4.64
N GLU A 199 6.91 -8.44 -5.79
CA GLU A 199 7.58 -8.16 -7.07
C GLU A 199 8.24 -6.78 -7.08
N LEU A 200 7.53 -5.75 -6.62
CA LEU A 200 8.04 -4.39 -6.49
C LEU A 200 9.29 -4.33 -5.61
N ALA A 201 9.22 -4.87 -4.39
CA ALA A 201 10.35 -4.85 -3.46
C ALA A 201 11.59 -5.55 -4.05
N HIS A 202 11.40 -6.70 -4.71
CA HIS A 202 12.49 -7.41 -5.38
C HIS A 202 13.05 -6.68 -6.61
N ARG A 203 12.22 -5.92 -7.35
CA ARG A 203 12.68 -5.08 -8.48
C ARG A 203 13.50 -3.90 -7.98
N LEU A 204 12.98 -3.17 -6.99
CA LEU A 204 13.69 -2.04 -6.36
C LEU A 204 15.02 -2.50 -5.73
N ALA A 205 15.03 -3.67 -5.08
CA ALA A 205 16.25 -4.26 -4.52
C ALA A 205 17.30 -4.66 -5.57
N ARG A 206 16.91 -4.81 -6.84
CA ARG A 206 17.85 -5.00 -7.97
C ARG A 206 18.29 -3.66 -8.58
N GLY A 207 17.89 -2.53 -8.00
CA GLY A 207 18.23 -1.19 -8.50
C GLY A 207 17.36 -0.72 -9.65
N GLU A 208 16.22 -1.37 -9.91
CA GLU A 208 15.27 -0.87 -10.90
C GLU A 208 14.61 0.41 -10.40
N ASP A 209 14.55 1.43 -11.25
CA ASP A 209 13.91 2.70 -10.92
C ASP A 209 12.38 2.53 -10.90
N ILE A 210 11.72 3.01 -9.83
CA ILE A 210 10.27 2.90 -9.67
C ILE A 210 9.49 3.52 -10.83
N THR A 211 10.05 4.53 -11.49
CA THR A 211 9.44 5.21 -12.64
C THR A 211 9.46 4.37 -13.92
N GLN A 212 10.20 3.26 -13.93
CA GLN A 212 10.26 2.31 -15.06
C GLN A 212 9.36 1.09 -14.84
N ILE A 213 8.86 0.89 -13.62
CA ILE A 213 7.97 -0.23 -13.26
C ILE A 213 6.55 0.11 -13.71
N ARG A 214 6.22 -0.22 -14.97
CA ARG A 214 4.93 0.10 -15.60
C ARG A 214 4.07 -1.10 -15.94
N ASP A 215 4.65 -2.30 -15.89
CA ASP A 215 4.04 -3.59 -16.20
C ASP A 215 3.56 -4.36 -14.97
N LEU A 216 3.71 -3.78 -13.78
CA LEU A 216 3.34 -4.40 -12.52
C LEU A 216 1.82 -4.39 -12.33
N ARG A 217 1.19 -5.57 -12.40
CA ARG A 217 -0.26 -5.73 -12.23
C ARG A 217 -0.71 -5.34 -10.81
N GLY A 218 -1.92 -4.80 -10.70
CA GLY A 218 -2.49 -4.36 -9.42
C GLY A 218 -1.94 -3.02 -8.93
N THR A 219 -1.36 -2.23 -9.84
CA THR A 219 -0.81 -0.90 -9.52
C THR A 219 -1.37 0.19 -10.41
N ALA A 220 -1.32 1.42 -9.91
CA ALA A 220 -1.65 2.63 -10.64
C ALA A 220 -0.51 3.64 -10.46
N PHE A 221 -0.25 4.43 -11.48
CA PHE A 221 0.80 5.43 -11.51
C PHE A 221 0.43 6.58 -12.43
N LEU A 222 1.13 7.71 -12.30
CA LEU A 222 0.99 8.85 -13.18
C LEU A 222 1.94 8.72 -14.37
N LEU A 223 1.45 9.05 -15.56
CA LEU A 223 2.26 9.22 -16.75
C LEU A 223 2.45 10.71 -17.02
N ALA A 224 3.66 11.08 -17.45
CA ALA A 224 3.91 12.43 -17.90
C ALA A 224 3.14 12.71 -19.20
N PRO A 225 2.67 13.95 -19.44
CA PRO A 225 2.08 14.32 -20.71
C PRO A 225 3.01 13.98 -21.88
N GLY A 226 2.47 13.35 -22.93
CA GLY A 226 3.25 12.94 -24.10
C GLY A 226 4.09 11.68 -23.92
N THR A 227 3.94 10.95 -22.81
CA THR A 227 4.55 9.62 -22.67
C THR A 227 4.02 8.71 -23.78
N PRO A 228 4.89 8.06 -24.59
CA PRO A 228 4.43 7.15 -25.62
C PRO A 228 3.67 5.96 -25.01
N PRO A 229 2.84 5.26 -25.79
CA PRO A 229 2.15 4.06 -25.33
C PRO A 229 3.12 3.08 -24.67
N LEU A 230 2.72 2.55 -23.50
CA LEU A 230 3.57 1.69 -22.71
C LEU A 230 3.98 0.44 -23.51
N PRO A 231 5.27 0.06 -23.50
CA PRO A 231 5.75 -1.12 -24.20
C PRO A 231 5.10 -2.39 -23.63
N GLY A 232 4.81 -3.36 -24.50
CA GLY A 232 4.26 -4.67 -24.12
C GLY A 232 2.82 -4.94 -24.58
N GLY A 233 2.09 -3.92 -25.04
CA GLY A 233 0.69 -4.07 -25.46
C GLY A 233 -0.25 -4.43 -24.31
N GLY A 234 -1.57 -4.37 -24.55
CA GLY A 234 -2.57 -4.78 -23.55
C GLY A 234 -3.06 -3.66 -22.61
N TYR A 235 -2.67 -2.41 -22.86
CA TYR A 235 -3.33 -1.24 -22.26
C TYR A 235 -4.45 -0.77 -23.18
N ALA A 236 -5.60 -0.45 -22.61
CA ALA A 236 -6.65 0.30 -23.28
C ALA A 236 -6.52 1.76 -22.84
N GLU A 237 -6.37 2.66 -23.80
CA GLU A 237 -6.47 4.09 -23.54
C GLU A 237 -7.96 4.46 -23.57
N LEU A 238 -8.45 5.04 -22.47
CA LEU A 238 -9.80 5.56 -22.37
C LEU A 238 -9.70 7.08 -22.27
N ASP A 239 -10.23 7.77 -23.28
CA ASP A 239 -10.35 9.23 -23.24
C ASP A 239 -11.44 9.61 -22.22
N SER A 240 -11.01 10.25 -21.13
CA SER A 240 -11.91 10.73 -20.07
C SER A 240 -12.19 12.25 -20.20
N SER A 241 -11.86 12.87 -21.33
CA SER A 241 -12.14 14.30 -21.59
C SER A 241 -13.64 14.58 -21.79
N THR A 242 -14.41 13.56 -22.15
CA THR A 242 -15.87 13.61 -22.29
C THR A 242 -16.54 12.84 -21.17
N LEU A 243 -17.54 13.45 -20.53
CA LEU A 243 -18.40 12.74 -19.58
C LEU A 243 -19.37 11.85 -20.35
N ASP A 244 -19.44 10.58 -19.99
CA ASP A 244 -20.43 9.67 -20.54
C ASP A 244 -21.84 10.15 -20.16
N ALA A 245 -22.72 10.21 -21.16
CA ALA A 245 -24.14 10.46 -20.90
C ALA A 245 -24.73 9.22 -20.18
N PRO A 246 -25.49 9.39 -19.09
CA PRO A 246 -26.13 8.28 -18.40
C PRO A 246 -26.98 7.46 -19.39
N GLY A 247 -26.53 6.26 -19.70
CA GLY A 247 -27.16 5.35 -20.64
C GLY A 247 -27.89 4.21 -19.94
N LYS A 248 -28.40 3.28 -20.75
CA LYS A 248 -28.93 2.01 -20.22
C LYS A 248 -27.76 1.25 -19.59
N ILE A 249 -27.85 1.01 -18.28
CA ILE A 249 -26.85 0.21 -17.56
C ILE A 249 -27.05 -1.23 -17.98
N ASP A 250 -26.02 -1.84 -18.58
CA ASP A 250 -26.03 -3.28 -18.84
C ASP A 250 -26.19 -4.03 -17.50
N PRO A 251 -27.00 -5.10 -17.45
CA PRO A 251 -27.17 -5.86 -16.23
C PRO A 251 -25.80 -6.36 -15.76
N LEU A 252 -25.36 -5.93 -14.56
CA LEU A 252 -24.12 -6.40 -13.99
C LEU A 252 -24.24 -7.92 -13.78
N PRO A 253 -23.28 -8.72 -14.26
CA PRO A 253 -23.24 -10.13 -13.91
C PRO A 253 -23.14 -10.28 -12.39
N ASP A 254 -23.90 -11.21 -11.82
CA ASP A 254 -23.87 -11.48 -10.38
C ASP A 254 -22.45 -11.91 -9.97
N PRO A 255 -21.74 -11.13 -9.13
CA PRO A 255 -20.38 -11.44 -8.73
C PRO A 255 -20.27 -12.72 -7.88
N TYR A 256 -21.41 -13.25 -7.39
CA TYR A 256 -21.50 -14.49 -6.62
C TYR A 256 -22.13 -15.63 -7.42
N ALA A 257 -22.38 -15.45 -8.72
CA ALA A 257 -22.75 -16.56 -9.58
C ALA A 257 -21.64 -17.61 -9.56
N MET A 258 -22.00 -18.83 -9.14
CA MET A 258 -21.10 -19.98 -9.13
C MET A 258 -20.82 -20.40 -10.58
N GLU A 259 -19.78 -19.83 -11.17
CA GLU A 259 -19.22 -20.33 -12.42
C GLU A 259 -18.66 -21.74 -12.20
N PRO A 260 -18.79 -22.68 -13.17
CA PRO A 260 -18.18 -24.00 -13.07
C PRO A 260 -16.68 -23.85 -12.86
N GLU A 261 -16.14 -24.66 -11.94
CA GLU A 261 -14.73 -24.65 -11.53
C GLU A 261 -13.80 -24.53 -12.75
N ARG A 262 -13.09 -23.40 -12.86
CA ARG A 262 -11.94 -23.32 -13.76
C ARG A 262 -10.93 -24.34 -13.27
N GLN A 263 -10.73 -25.40 -14.06
CA GLN A 263 -9.67 -26.37 -13.83
C GLN A 263 -8.31 -25.65 -13.70
N GLU A 264 -7.75 -25.80 -12.49
CA GLU A 264 -6.33 -25.78 -12.12
C GLU A 264 -5.56 -24.45 -12.24
N ALA A 265 -5.60 -23.67 -11.16
CA ALA A 265 -4.38 -23.07 -10.62
C ALA A 265 -4.10 -23.77 -9.28
N ALA A 266 -2.95 -24.44 -9.15
CA ALA A 266 -2.58 -25.19 -7.96
C ALA A 266 -2.47 -24.28 -6.73
N CYS A 267 -3.52 -24.26 -5.91
CA CYS A 267 -3.52 -23.81 -4.52
C CYS A 267 -3.49 -25.03 -3.59
N GLU A 268 -2.69 -26.05 -3.90
CA GLU A 268 -2.38 -27.08 -2.91
C GLU A 268 -1.36 -26.51 -1.92
N THR A 269 -1.82 -26.22 -0.71
CA THR A 269 -0.97 -26.24 0.47
C THR A 269 -0.51 -27.67 0.68
N GLY A 270 0.71 -27.98 0.23
CA GLY A 270 1.34 -29.27 0.50
C GLY A 270 1.29 -29.57 2.00
N ALA A 271 0.85 -30.79 2.34
CA ALA A 271 0.82 -31.28 3.70
C ALA A 271 2.20 -31.13 4.35
N ALA A 272 2.24 -30.54 5.55
CA ALA A 272 3.44 -30.55 6.37
C ALA A 272 3.83 -32.01 6.63
N ALA A 273 5.02 -32.40 6.18
CA ALA A 273 5.62 -33.68 6.52
C ALA A 273 5.97 -33.72 8.03
N PRO A 274 5.94 -34.90 8.66
CA PRO A 274 5.96 -35.07 10.12
C PRO A 274 7.24 -34.56 10.80
#